data_AF-A0A951DL60-F1
#
_entry.id   AF-A0A951DL60-F1
#
_cell.length_a   1.000
_cell.length_b   1.000
_cell.length_c   1.000
_cell.angle_alpha   90.00
_cell.angle_beta   90.00
_cell.angle_gamma   90.00
#
_symmetry.space_group_name_H-M   'P 1'
#
loop_
_entity.id
_entity.type
_entity.pdbx_description
1 polymer ?
#
loop_
_entity_poly.entity_id
_entity_poly.type
_entity_poly.pdbx_seq_one_letter_code
_entity_poly.pdbx_strand_id
1 'polypeptide(L)'
;MANTLTDPPFAANPPVKLNVNAKILGLVLAILAVIGAVFIGLLEGLISVFAFAGGFQLIWGLGVIVGLIAYILAAIGGFQMYNLNRDGKRLVIYGIALGLLGALISLIGNIVAYSGIYALGYSAAGAIVGFIFALIIYGILYYLVVISRFPGEAPVAPSYGGGYGGTPPPPPPSV
;
A
#
# COMPACT_ATOMS: atom_id res chain seq x y z
N MET A 1 -18.70 0.23 -15.15
CA MET A 1 -18.95 0.19 -13.70
C MET A 1 -17.71 0.77 -13.01
N ALA A 2 -17.87 1.68 -12.05
CA ALA A 2 -16.72 2.19 -11.30
C ALA A 2 -16.12 1.05 -10.45
N ASN A 3 -14.81 0.84 -10.52
CA ASN A 3 -14.16 -0.16 -9.68
C ASN A 3 -14.02 0.41 -8.27
N THR A 4 -14.81 -0.10 -7.32
CA THR A 4 -14.85 0.40 -5.94
C THR A 4 -13.51 0.31 -5.23
N LEU A 5 -12.60 -0.59 -5.67
CA LEU A 5 -11.27 -0.69 -5.09
C LEU A 5 -10.38 0.48 -5.52
N THR A 6 -10.41 0.88 -6.79
CA THR A 6 -9.57 1.97 -7.30
C THR A 6 -10.21 3.34 -7.14
N ASP A 7 -11.53 3.39 -7.15
CA ASP A 7 -12.35 4.60 -7.12
C ASP A 7 -13.45 4.47 -6.04
N PRO A 8 -13.08 4.43 -4.75
CA PRO A 8 -14.04 4.29 -3.67
C PRO A 8 -14.87 5.58 -3.49
N PRO A 9 -16.07 5.51 -2.89
CA PRO A 9 -16.95 6.67 -2.72
C PRO A 9 -16.31 7.84 -1.97
N PHE A 10 -15.41 7.55 -1.04
CA PHE A 10 -14.71 8.58 -0.25
C PHE A 10 -13.59 9.29 -1.04
N ALA A 11 -13.20 8.83 -2.23
CA ALA A 11 -12.14 9.46 -3.02
C ALA A 11 -12.49 10.90 -3.47
N ALA A 12 -13.79 11.20 -3.60
CA ALA A 12 -14.28 12.52 -3.98
C ALA A 12 -14.26 13.51 -2.80
N ASN A 13 -14.58 13.04 -1.59
CA ASN A 13 -14.59 13.84 -0.39
C ASN A 13 -14.06 13.01 0.79
N PRO A 14 -12.73 12.92 0.94
CA PRO A 14 -12.14 12.04 1.92
C PRO A 14 -12.34 12.59 3.36
N PRO A 15 -12.54 11.70 4.35
CA PRO A 15 -12.76 12.11 5.74
C PRO A 15 -11.64 12.98 6.31
N VAL A 16 -10.39 12.67 5.94
CA VAL A 16 -9.20 13.44 6.31
C VAL A 16 -8.61 14.08 5.05
N LYS A 17 -8.68 15.41 4.98
CA LYS A 17 -8.26 16.16 3.79
C LYS A 17 -6.75 16.44 3.84
N LEU A 18 -5.96 15.58 3.22
CA LEU A 18 -4.52 15.74 3.07
C LEU A 18 -4.17 16.04 1.60
N ASN A 19 -3.34 17.05 1.37
CA ASN A 19 -2.81 17.36 0.04
C ASN A 19 -1.56 16.53 -0.22
N VAL A 20 -1.76 15.31 -0.71
CA VAL A 20 -0.68 14.37 -1.02
C VAL A 20 -0.34 14.42 -2.50
N ASN A 21 0.91 14.76 -2.83
CA ASN A 21 1.39 14.79 -4.21
C ASN A 21 1.62 13.35 -4.71
N ALA A 22 0.87 12.93 -5.73
CA ALA A 22 0.95 11.59 -6.30
C ALA A 22 2.33 11.25 -6.87
N LYS A 23 3.06 12.23 -7.41
CA LYS A 23 4.41 12.04 -7.95
C LYS A 23 5.39 11.64 -6.85
N ILE A 24 5.41 12.41 -5.76
CA ILE A 24 6.30 12.18 -4.63
C ILE A 24 5.90 10.89 -3.90
N LEU A 25 4.60 10.70 -3.67
CA LEU A 25 4.08 9.48 -3.05
C LEU A 25 4.45 8.25 -3.88
N GLY A 26 4.28 8.30 -5.21
CA GLY A 26 4.65 7.22 -6.11
C GLY A 26 6.12 6.82 -5.99
N LEU A 27 7.03 7.80 -5.93
CA LEU A 27 8.46 7.54 -5.73
C LEU A 27 8.74 6.88 -4.38
N VAL A 28 8.14 7.40 -3.29
CA VAL A 28 8.29 6.84 -1.94
C VAL A 28 7.81 5.39 -1.93
N LEU A 29 6.64 5.12 -2.50
CA LEU A 29 6.08 3.76 -2.58
C LEU A 29 6.94 2.83 -3.42
N ALA A 30 7.52 3.32 -4.52
CA ALA A 30 8.41 2.52 -5.34
C ALA A 30 9.67 2.10 -4.57
N ILE A 31 10.30 3.04 -3.86
CA ILE A 31 11.48 2.76 -3.03
C ILE A 31 11.13 1.78 -1.91
N LEU A 32 10.03 2.03 -1.17
CA LEU A 32 9.57 1.14 -0.12
C LEU A 32 9.25 -0.27 -0.65
N ALA A 33 8.69 -0.36 -1.85
CA ALA A 33 8.36 -1.64 -2.46
C ALA A 33 9.62 -2.40 -2.90
N VAL A 34 10.62 -1.74 -3.46
CA VAL A 34 11.91 -2.36 -3.79
C VAL A 34 12.62 -2.84 -2.54
N ILE A 35 12.66 -2.01 -1.49
CA ILE A 35 13.22 -2.39 -0.19
C ILE A 35 12.48 -3.62 0.36
N GLY A 36 11.15 -3.57 0.40
CA GLY A 36 10.31 -4.69 0.86
C GLY A 36 10.55 -5.97 0.06
N ALA A 37 10.66 -5.88 -1.27
CA ALA A 37 10.96 -7.01 -2.14
C ALA A 37 12.33 -7.63 -1.84
N VAL A 38 13.35 -6.81 -1.56
CA VAL A 38 14.68 -7.30 -1.17
C VAL A 38 14.61 -7.99 0.19
N PHE A 39 14.00 -7.38 1.19
CA PHE A 39 13.91 -7.99 2.52
C PHE A 39 13.09 -9.29 2.51
N ILE A 40 11.93 -9.30 1.87
CA ILE A 40 11.09 -10.51 1.83
C ILE A 40 11.66 -11.57 0.88
N GLY A 41 12.15 -11.16 -0.29
CA GLY A 41 12.76 -12.10 -1.24
C GLY A 41 14.06 -12.72 -0.74
N LEU A 42 14.91 -11.95 -0.06
CA LEU A 42 16.21 -12.41 0.40
C LEU A 42 16.14 -13.10 1.77
N LEU A 43 15.29 -12.62 2.68
CA LEU A 43 15.21 -13.16 4.04
C LEU A 43 14.19 -14.30 4.13
N GLU A 44 12.94 -14.07 3.69
CA GLU A 44 11.89 -15.09 3.76
C GLU A 44 11.96 -16.07 2.59
N GLY A 45 12.19 -15.56 1.38
CA GLY A 45 12.33 -16.38 0.17
C GLY A 45 13.47 -17.40 0.28
N LEU A 46 14.65 -16.98 0.76
CA LEU A 46 15.80 -17.87 0.93
C LEU A 46 15.53 -18.94 2.00
N ILE A 47 14.95 -18.56 3.13
CA ILE A 47 14.55 -19.51 4.19
C ILE A 47 13.50 -20.50 3.65
N SER A 48 12.54 -20.04 2.83
CA SER A 48 11.50 -20.90 2.24
C SER A 48 12.07 -21.95 1.30
N VAL A 49 13.08 -21.59 0.50
CA VAL A 49 13.74 -22.49 -0.45
C VAL A 49 14.54 -23.57 0.29
N PHE A 50 15.14 -23.26 1.43
CA PHE A 50 15.88 -24.23 2.24
C PHE A 50 15.01 -25.02 3.23
N ALA A 51 13.79 -24.56 3.51
CA ALA A 51 12.86 -25.19 4.45
C ALA A 51 11.81 -26.10 3.77
N PHE A 52 12.06 -26.57 2.54
CA PHE A 52 11.20 -27.51 1.78
C PHE A 52 11.15 -28.94 2.40
N ALA A 53 10.86 -29.03 3.70
CA ALA A 53 10.60 -30.24 4.46
C ALA A 53 9.09 -30.38 4.74
N GLY A 54 8.28 -30.52 3.68
CA GLY A 54 6.91 -31.04 3.75
C GLY A 54 5.75 -30.07 4.02
N GLY A 55 4.61 -30.36 3.37
CA GLY A 55 3.22 -29.96 3.69
C GLY A 55 2.93 -28.47 3.92
N PHE A 56 3.09 -28.02 5.15
CA PHE A 56 2.56 -26.75 5.66
C PHE A 56 3.39 -25.52 5.23
N GLN A 57 4.68 -25.73 4.96
CA GLN A 57 5.61 -24.70 4.50
C GLN A 57 5.31 -24.23 3.07
N LEU A 58 4.57 -25.02 2.28
CA LEU A 58 4.11 -24.63 0.94
C LEU A 58 3.12 -23.46 0.99
N ILE A 59 2.21 -23.45 1.98
CA ILE A 59 1.22 -22.37 2.14
C ILE A 59 1.95 -21.07 2.50
N TRP A 60 2.94 -21.15 3.38
CA TRP A 60 3.77 -20.01 3.72
C TRP A 60 4.56 -19.48 2.51
N GLY A 61 5.19 -20.37 1.73
CA GLY A 61 5.89 -20.00 0.50
C GLY A 61 4.97 -19.34 -0.55
N LEU A 62 3.72 -19.76 -0.67
CA LEU A 62 2.73 -19.08 -1.52
C LEU A 62 2.44 -17.65 -1.06
N GLY A 63 2.35 -17.43 0.26
CA GLY A 63 2.20 -16.09 0.84
C GLY A 63 3.38 -15.17 0.46
N VAL A 64 4.61 -15.69 0.54
CA VAL A 64 5.83 -14.97 0.12
C VAL A 64 5.79 -14.62 -1.36
N ILE A 65 5.41 -15.56 -2.24
CA ILE A 65 5.33 -15.32 -3.69
C ILE A 65 4.29 -14.25 -4.01
N VAL A 66 3.09 -14.34 -3.40
CA VAL A 66 2.04 -13.33 -3.59
C VAL A 66 2.50 -11.96 -3.08
N GLY A 67 3.20 -11.91 -1.94
CA GLY A 67 3.84 -10.70 -1.43
C GLY A 67 4.88 -10.12 -2.38
N LEU A 68 5.73 -10.94 -2.99
CA LEU A 68 6.71 -10.49 -3.99
C LEU A 68 6.04 -9.89 -5.22
N ILE A 69 4.98 -10.52 -5.73
CA ILE A 69 4.19 -9.98 -6.85
C ILE A 69 3.59 -8.62 -6.46
N ALA A 70 3.06 -8.51 -5.23
CA ALA A 70 2.55 -7.25 -4.70
C ALA A 70 3.59 -6.13 -4.69
N TYR A 71 4.82 -6.42 -4.24
CA TYR A 71 5.91 -5.44 -4.27
C TYR A 71 6.31 -5.05 -5.69
N ILE A 72 6.36 -6.00 -6.62
CA ILE A 72 6.66 -5.71 -8.03
C ILE A 72 5.61 -4.76 -8.61
N LEU A 73 4.33 -5.03 -8.37
CA LEU A 73 3.23 -4.16 -8.83
C LEU A 73 3.26 -2.78 -8.18
N ALA A 74 3.54 -2.71 -6.88
CA ALA A 74 3.69 -1.44 -6.16
C ALA A 74 4.91 -0.64 -6.64
N ALA A 75 6.03 -1.30 -6.96
CA ALA A 75 7.23 -0.68 -7.51
C ALA A 75 6.99 -0.11 -8.91
N ILE A 76 6.41 -0.92 -9.81
CA ILE A 76 6.06 -0.50 -11.17
C ILE A 76 5.03 0.63 -11.13
N GLY A 77 3.98 0.47 -10.34
CA GLY A 77 2.92 1.48 -10.19
C GLY A 77 3.45 2.79 -9.60
N GLY A 78 4.29 2.72 -8.57
CA GLY A 78 4.92 3.89 -7.97
C GLY A 78 5.84 4.63 -8.94
N PHE A 79 6.63 3.90 -9.73
CA PHE A 79 7.47 4.48 -10.78
C PHE A 79 6.63 5.14 -11.89
N GLN A 80 5.52 4.51 -12.29
CA GLN A 80 4.58 5.10 -13.25
C GLN A 80 3.93 6.38 -12.71
N MET A 81 3.53 6.41 -11.43
CA MET A 81 3.02 7.62 -10.77
C MET A 81 4.08 8.74 -10.74
N TYR A 82 5.35 8.40 -10.51
CA TYR A 82 6.45 9.36 -10.57
C TYR A 82 6.64 9.96 -11.97
N ASN A 83 6.43 9.17 -13.02
CA ASN A 83 6.45 9.60 -14.41
C ASN A 83 5.13 10.24 -14.88
N LEU A 84 4.24 10.61 -13.94
CA LEU A 84 2.95 11.25 -14.22
C LEU A 84 1.97 10.38 -15.02
N ASN A 85 2.20 9.07 -15.09
CA ASN A 85 1.23 8.13 -15.64
C ASN A 85 0.18 7.78 -14.57
N ARG A 86 -1.08 8.11 -14.87
CA ARG A 86 -2.23 7.92 -13.97
C ARG A 86 -2.56 6.45 -13.74
N ASP A 87 -2.26 5.57 -14.69
CA ASP A 87 -2.50 4.14 -14.56
C ASP A 87 -1.65 3.51 -13.44
N GLY A 88 -0.51 4.12 -13.11
CA GLY A 88 0.34 3.69 -12.01
C GLY A 88 -0.40 3.62 -10.68
N LYS A 89 -1.35 4.54 -10.43
CA LYS A 89 -2.16 4.53 -9.21
C LYS A 89 -2.95 3.22 -9.06
N ARG A 90 -3.51 2.71 -10.15
CA ARG A 90 -4.28 1.44 -10.15
C ARG A 90 -3.36 0.26 -9.82
N LEU A 91 -2.17 0.22 -10.40
CA LEU A 91 -1.18 -0.82 -10.13
C LEU A 91 -0.74 -0.83 -8.66
N VAL A 92 -0.52 0.34 -8.07
CA VAL A 92 -0.21 0.44 -6.63
C VAL A 92 -1.37 -0.08 -5.78
N ILE A 93 -2.62 0.27 -6.09
CA ILE A 93 -3.79 -0.20 -5.35
C ILE A 93 -3.92 -1.73 -5.45
N TYR A 94 -3.74 -2.31 -6.64
CA TYR A 94 -3.73 -3.76 -6.81
C TYR A 94 -2.55 -4.42 -6.09
N GLY A 95 -1.38 -3.79 -6.11
CA GLY A 95 -0.22 -4.22 -5.33
C GLY A 95 -0.52 -4.26 -3.83
N ILE A 96 -1.16 -3.22 -3.28
CA ILE A 96 -1.56 -3.18 -1.86
C ILE A 96 -2.56 -4.29 -1.54
N ALA A 97 -3.57 -4.50 -2.39
CA ALA A 97 -4.57 -5.54 -2.19
C ALA A 97 -3.94 -6.95 -2.23
N LEU A 98 -3.02 -7.20 -3.16
CA LEU A 98 -2.28 -8.45 -3.23
C LEU A 98 -1.31 -8.60 -2.05
N GLY A 99 -0.70 -7.51 -1.58
CA GLY A 99 0.17 -7.53 -0.41
C GLY A 99 -0.60 -7.95 0.84
N LEU A 100 -1.82 -7.42 1.00
CA LEU A 100 -2.72 -7.84 2.07
C LEU A 100 -3.10 -9.33 1.95
N LEU A 101 -3.41 -9.79 0.74
CA LEU A 101 -3.71 -11.20 0.49
C LEU A 101 -2.51 -12.10 0.82
N GLY A 102 -1.30 -11.70 0.40
CA GLY A 102 -0.05 -12.39 0.75
C GLY A 102 0.16 -12.46 2.26
N ALA A 103 -0.03 -11.35 2.97
CA ALA A 103 0.06 -11.30 4.43
C ALA A 103 -0.96 -12.23 5.12
N LEU A 104 -2.18 -12.33 4.58
CA LEU A 104 -3.21 -13.25 5.09
C LEU A 104 -2.83 -14.72 4.84
N ILE A 105 -2.34 -15.04 3.64
CA ILE A 105 -1.87 -16.41 3.32
C ILE A 105 -0.70 -16.78 4.23
N SER A 106 0.25 -15.87 4.44
CA SER A 106 1.37 -16.08 5.36
C SER A 106 0.89 -16.26 6.80
N LEU A 107 -0.11 -15.51 7.27
CA LEU A 107 -0.72 -15.71 8.59
C LEU A 107 -1.33 -17.12 8.71
N ILE A 108 -2.10 -17.56 7.72
CA ILE A 108 -2.70 -18.90 7.70
C ILE A 108 -1.59 -19.96 7.72
N GLY A 109 -0.56 -19.81 6.88
CA GLY A 109 0.60 -20.70 6.85
C GLY A 109 1.28 -20.80 8.22
N ASN A 110 1.49 -19.67 8.90
CA ASN A 110 2.05 -19.63 10.26
C ASN A 110 1.13 -20.33 11.27
N ILE A 111 -0.16 -19.96 11.33
CA ILE A 111 -1.11 -20.58 12.27
C ILE A 111 -1.15 -22.08 12.07
N VAL A 112 -1.26 -22.55 10.82
CA VAL A 112 -1.34 -23.98 10.51
C VAL A 112 -0.02 -24.69 10.86
N ALA A 113 1.13 -24.15 10.46
CA ALA A 113 2.44 -24.73 10.78
C ALA A 113 2.67 -24.84 12.29
N TYR A 114 2.34 -23.80 13.06
CA TYR A 114 2.50 -23.82 14.52
C TYR A 114 1.37 -24.58 15.22
N SER A 115 0.21 -24.78 14.58
CA SER A 115 -0.87 -25.62 15.13
C SER A 115 -0.51 -27.10 15.27
N GLY A 116 0.42 -27.59 14.44
CA GLY A 116 1.02 -28.92 14.59
C GLY A 116 2.16 -28.98 15.61
N ILE A 117 2.73 -27.84 16.01
CA ILE A 117 3.94 -27.71 16.85
C ILE A 117 3.59 -27.14 18.26
N TYR A 118 2.31 -27.14 18.67
CA TYR A 118 1.95 -26.73 20.04
C TYR A 118 2.50 -27.65 21.14
N ALA A 119 3.14 -28.78 20.79
CA ALA A 119 3.86 -29.62 21.75
C ALA A 119 5.16 -28.97 22.30
N LEU A 120 5.66 -27.87 21.70
CA LEU A 120 6.98 -27.28 22.04
C LEU A 120 6.93 -25.83 22.55
N GLY A 121 5.76 -25.30 22.93
CA GLY A 121 5.65 -24.01 23.63
C GLY A 121 5.79 -22.74 22.77
N TYR A 122 5.69 -22.86 21.44
CA TYR A 122 5.70 -21.70 20.52
C TYR A 122 4.29 -21.05 20.44
N SER A 123 4.21 -19.72 20.54
CA SER A 123 2.94 -18.98 20.52
C SER A 123 2.71 -18.29 19.17
N ALA A 124 1.53 -18.50 18.57
CA ALA A 124 1.09 -17.84 17.34
C ALA A 124 0.74 -16.34 17.53
N ALA A 125 0.81 -15.80 18.75
CA ALA A 125 0.43 -14.42 19.04
C ALA A 125 1.26 -13.40 18.23
N GLY A 126 2.55 -13.69 17.97
CA GLY A 126 3.42 -12.82 17.17
C GLY A 126 2.96 -12.65 15.72
N ALA A 127 2.45 -13.72 15.09
CA ALA A 127 1.99 -13.68 13.70
C ALA A 127 0.69 -12.84 13.56
N ILE A 128 -0.22 -12.95 14.52
CA ILE A 128 -1.47 -12.17 14.54
C ILE A 128 -1.16 -10.68 14.72
N VAL A 129 -0.28 -10.34 15.66
CA VAL A 129 0.15 -8.94 15.88
C VAL A 129 0.81 -8.37 14.61
N GLY A 130 1.69 -9.14 13.97
CA GLY A 130 2.32 -8.76 12.70
C GLY A 130 1.29 -8.51 11.59
N PHE A 131 0.27 -9.35 11.47
CA PHE A 131 -0.80 -9.17 10.49
C PHE A 131 -1.66 -7.92 10.77
N ILE A 132 -2.00 -7.64 12.02
CA ILE A 132 -2.74 -6.42 12.39
C ILE A 132 -1.91 -5.17 12.02
N PHE A 133 -0.61 -5.19 12.29
CA PHE A 133 0.27 -4.10 11.92
C PHE A 133 0.33 -3.91 10.39
N ALA A 134 0.43 -5.00 9.63
CA ALA A 134 0.38 -4.97 8.17
C ALA A 134 -0.95 -4.42 7.64
N LEU A 135 -2.08 -4.82 8.23
CA LEU A 135 -3.42 -4.30 7.91
C LEU A 135 -3.48 -2.78 8.05
N ILE A 136 -2.95 -2.25 9.16
CA ILE A 136 -2.91 -0.81 9.43
C ILE A 136 -2.06 -0.10 8.37
N ILE A 137 -0.86 -0.61 8.09
CA ILE A 137 0.03 -0.03 7.07
C ILE A 137 -0.65 -0.04 5.71
N TYR A 138 -1.15 -1.19 5.24
CA TYR A 138 -1.82 -1.29 3.94
C TYR A 138 -3.05 -0.39 3.86
N GLY A 139 -3.82 -0.26 4.94
CA GLY A 139 -4.94 0.66 5.03
C GLY A 139 -4.51 2.12 4.88
N ILE A 140 -3.45 2.55 5.56
CA ILE A 140 -2.89 3.90 5.45
C ILE A 140 -2.37 4.15 4.03
N LEU A 141 -1.56 3.25 3.49
CA LEU A 141 -1.00 3.40 2.14
C LEU A 141 -2.11 3.44 1.08
N TYR A 142 -3.11 2.57 1.19
CA TYR A 142 -4.28 2.58 0.32
C TYR A 142 -4.99 3.93 0.36
N TYR A 143 -5.26 4.43 1.57
CA TYR A 143 -5.90 5.73 1.75
C TYR A 143 -5.10 6.87 1.11
N LEU A 144 -3.80 6.95 1.40
CA LEU A 144 -2.91 7.98 0.83
C LEU A 144 -2.86 7.92 -0.69
N VAL A 145 -2.79 6.72 -1.27
CA VAL A 145 -2.77 6.53 -2.72
C VAL A 145 -4.09 6.98 -3.34
N VAL A 146 -5.24 6.59 -2.78
CA VAL A 146 -6.56 6.99 -3.28
C VAL A 146 -6.69 8.51 -3.32
N ILE A 147 -6.37 9.20 -2.22
CA ILE A 147 -6.55 10.66 -2.12
C ILE A 147 -5.45 11.45 -2.83
N SER A 148 -4.33 10.83 -3.20
CA SER A 148 -3.21 11.53 -3.84
C SER A 148 -3.63 12.20 -5.14
N ARG A 149 -3.08 13.38 -5.42
CA ARG A 149 -3.42 14.18 -6.60
C ARG A 149 -2.21 14.36 -7.49
N PHE A 150 -2.41 14.21 -8.79
CA PHE A 150 -1.37 14.52 -9.77
C PHE A 150 -1.18 16.04 -9.89
N PRO A 151 0.01 16.51 -10.30
CA PRO A 151 0.23 17.92 -10.60
C PRO A 151 -0.84 18.43 -11.59
N GLY A 152 -1.53 19.51 -11.22
CA GLY A 152 -2.61 20.10 -12.02
C GLY A 152 -4.03 19.64 -11.64
N GLU A 153 -4.19 18.67 -10.74
CA GLU A 153 -5.51 18.32 -10.19
C GLU A 153 -5.88 19.23 -9.01
N ALA A 154 -7.18 19.45 -8.83
CA ALA A 154 -7.68 20.25 -7.72
C ALA A 154 -7.24 19.64 -6.37
N PRO A 155 -6.71 20.46 -5.44
CA PRO A 155 -6.36 20.02 -4.10
C PRO A 155 -7.56 19.40 -3.36
N VAL A 156 -7.30 18.40 -2.52
CA VAL A 156 -8.30 17.73 -1.69
C VAL A 156 -8.76 18.63 -0.54
N ALA A 157 -7.83 19.43 -0.01
CA ALA A 157 -8.11 20.50 0.94
C ALA A 157 -7.81 21.85 0.27
N PRO A 158 -8.62 22.90 0.52
CA PRO A 158 -8.18 24.27 0.26
C PRO A 158 -6.83 24.46 0.94
N SER A 159 -5.82 24.90 0.17
CA SER A 159 -4.50 25.20 0.74
C SER A 159 -4.64 26.44 1.62
N TYR A 160 -4.92 26.25 2.91
CA TYR A 160 -4.76 27.29 3.92
C TYR A 160 -3.26 27.46 4.20
N GLY A 161 -2.49 27.97 3.23
CA GLY A 161 -1.06 28.17 3.41
C GLY A 161 -0.21 28.16 2.15
N GLY A 162 -0.56 28.94 1.13
CA GLY A 162 0.38 29.19 0.04
C GLY A 162 -0.18 29.99 -1.12
N GLY A 163 0.07 31.30 -1.10
CA GLY A 163 -0.05 32.16 -2.29
C GLY A 163 -1.30 33.02 -2.33
N TYR A 164 -1.16 34.26 -1.84
CA TYR A 164 -2.06 35.39 -2.01
C TYR A 164 -3.54 35.12 -1.73
N GLY A 165 -3.95 35.41 -0.50
CA GLY A 165 -5.21 36.12 -0.29
C GLY A 165 -5.16 37.44 -1.05
N GLY A 166 -5.37 37.39 -2.37
CA GLY A 166 -5.79 38.55 -3.12
C GLY A 166 -7.15 38.91 -2.55
N THR A 167 -7.20 40.00 -1.80
CA THR A 167 -8.48 40.65 -1.52
C THR A 167 -9.24 40.78 -2.84
N PRO A 168 -10.57 40.58 -2.85
CA PRO A 168 -11.36 40.79 -4.06
C PRO A 168 -10.98 42.17 -4.66
N PRO A 169 -10.82 42.29 -5.99
CA PRO A 169 -10.50 43.56 -6.61
C PRO A 169 -11.53 44.61 -6.14
N PRO A 170 -11.07 45.82 -5.73
CA PRO A 170 -11.97 46.85 -5.24
C PRO A 170 -13.03 47.17 -6.31
N PRO A 171 -14.27 47.49 -5.90
CA PRO A 171 -15.33 47.84 -6.83
C PRO A 171 -14.87 48.99 -7.74
N PRO A 172 -15.29 49.01 -9.02
CA PRO A 172 -15.02 50.13 -9.91
C PRO A 172 -15.48 51.45 -9.25
N PRO A 173 -14.73 52.56 -9.40
CA PRO A 173 -15.19 53.85 -8.94
C PRO A 173 -16.57 54.14 -9.55
N SER A 174 -17.56 54.34 -8.69
CA SER A 174 -18.85 54.86 -9.09
C SER A 174 -18.65 56.27 -9.63
N VAL A 175 -18.77 56.42 -10.95
CA VAL A 175 -19.00 57.71 -11.62
C VAL A 175 -20.37 58.26 -11.25
#